data_AF-A0A9P9FIT3-F1
#
_entry.id   AF-A0A9P9FIT3-F1
#
_cell.length_a   1.000
_cell.length_b   1.000
_cell.length_c   1.000
_cell.angle_alpha   90.00
_cell.angle_beta   90.00
_cell.angle_gamma   90.00
#
_symmetry.space_group_name_H-M   'P 1'
#
loop_
_entity.id
_entity.type
_entity.pdbx_description
1 polymer ?
#
loop_
_entity_poly.entity_id
_entity_poly.type
_entity_poly.pdbx_seq_one_letter_code
_entity_poly.pdbx_strand_id
1 'polypeptide(L)'
;MPGGPRSSSPIPQHLMAADTSSANTSARRMMEECETVKSRLVDPKFTTRHYPDPLLPRDKDTSKAYPQGVTSGMEQKWLKMINDSKQ
;
A
#
# COMPACT_ATOMS: atom_id res chain seq x y z
N MET A 1 -19.47 -39.33 -47.04
CA MET A 1 -19.88 -38.35 -48.05
C MET A 1 -19.81 -36.96 -47.42
N PRO A 2 -18.81 -36.13 -47.77
CA PRO A 2 -18.67 -34.77 -47.23
C PRO A 2 -19.42 -33.76 -48.10
N GLY A 3 -20.17 -32.84 -47.50
CA GLY A 3 -20.83 -31.76 -48.23
C GLY A 3 -21.64 -30.84 -47.32
N GLY A 4 -21.10 -29.67 -47.01
CA GLY A 4 -21.83 -28.54 -46.40
C GLY A 4 -21.16 -27.22 -46.82
N PRO A 5 -21.90 -26.23 -47.32
CA PRO A 5 -21.33 -25.09 -48.05
C PRO A 5 -20.70 -24.06 -47.10
N ARG A 6 -19.53 -23.56 -47.52
CA ARG A 6 -18.88 -22.38 -46.97
C ARG A 6 -19.69 -21.16 -47.42
N SER A 7 -20.38 -20.49 -46.51
CA SER A 7 -20.98 -19.18 -46.79
C SER A 7 -20.11 -18.10 -46.16
N SER A 8 -19.34 -17.44 -47.02
CA SER A 8 -18.58 -16.24 -46.70
C SER A 8 -19.48 -15.04 -46.93
N SER A 9 -19.77 -14.28 -45.87
CA SER A 9 -20.25 -12.90 -45.98
C SER A 9 -19.22 -11.97 -45.33
N PRO A 10 -18.71 -10.96 -46.05
CA PRO A 10 -17.82 -9.97 -45.47
C PRO A 10 -18.65 -8.99 -44.62
N ILE A 11 -18.33 -8.92 -43.33
CA ILE A 11 -18.84 -7.90 -42.42
C ILE A 11 -18.30 -6.54 -42.90
N PRO A 12 -19.15 -5.51 -43.13
CA PRO A 12 -18.67 -4.17 -43.45
C PRO A 12 -17.79 -3.63 -42.31
N GLN A 13 -16.49 -3.47 -42.56
CA GLN A 13 -15.48 -3.04 -41.58
C GLN A 13 -15.54 -1.56 -41.19
N HIS A 14 -16.66 -0.88 -41.40
CA HIS A 14 -16.73 0.59 -41.26
C HIS A 14 -17.26 1.07 -39.89
N LEU A 15 -17.89 0.22 -39.07
CA LEU A 15 -18.59 0.69 -37.86
C LEU A 15 -17.84 0.52 -36.52
N MET A 16 -16.53 0.22 -36.52
CA MET A 16 -15.78 -0.11 -35.29
C MET A 16 -14.42 0.61 -35.16
N ALA A 17 -14.27 1.80 -35.75
CA ALA A 17 -12.98 2.51 -35.77
C ALA A 17 -12.90 3.77 -34.88
N ALA A 18 -13.98 4.14 -34.16
CA ALA A 18 -13.99 5.37 -33.36
C ALA A 18 -13.72 5.15 -31.85
N ASP A 19 -14.06 3.99 -31.27
CA ASP A 19 -14.03 3.79 -29.81
C ASP A 19 -12.83 2.99 -29.28
N THR A 20 -12.15 2.22 -30.12
CA THR A 20 -11.03 1.36 -29.70
C THR A 20 -9.75 2.14 -29.42
N SER A 21 -9.56 3.30 -30.08
CA SER A 21 -8.40 4.16 -29.83
C SER A 21 -8.52 4.97 -28.53
N SER A 22 -9.73 5.26 -28.05
CA SER A 22 -9.93 5.97 -26.78
C SER A 22 -9.79 5.02 -25.59
N ALA A 23 -10.35 3.81 -25.71
CA ALA A 23 -10.28 2.75 -24.68
C ALA A 23 -8.84 2.30 -24.38
N ASN A 24 -7.95 2.29 -25.37
CA ASN A 24 -6.54 1.95 -25.15
C ASN A 24 -5.82 3.03 -24.32
N THR A 25 -6.18 4.31 -24.47
CA THR A 25 -5.57 5.41 -23.72
C THR A 25 -6.12 5.52 -22.31
N SER A 26 -7.40 5.20 -22.10
CA SER A 26 -8.01 5.19 -20.77
C SER A 26 -7.51 4.00 -19.95
N ALA A 27 -7.43 2.81 -20.55
CA ALA A 27 -6.83 1.64 -19.92
C ALA A 27 -5.37 1.90 -19.53
N ARG A 28 -4.58 2.54 -20.41
CA ARG A 28 -3.19 2.89 -20.11
C ARG A 28 -3.08 3.90 -18.96
N ARG A 29 -3.90 4.95 -18.97
CA ARG A 29 -3.98 5.94 -17.88
C ARG A 29 -4.37 5.30 -16.55
N MET A 30 -5.35 4.40 -16.55
CA MET A 30 -5.74 3.67 -15.34
C MET A 30 -4.61 2.80 -14.77
N MET A 31 -3.79 2.17 -15.62
CA MET A 31 -2.61 1.43 -15.17
C MET A 31 -1.56 2.37 -14.57
N GLU A 32 -1.26 3.49 -15.23
CA GLU A 32 -0.30 4.51 -14.75
C GLU A 32 -0.74 5.09 -13.39
N GLU A 33 -2.03 5.38 -13.22
CA GLU A 33 -2.60 5.82 -11.93
C GLU A 33 -2.51 4.72 -10.86
N CYS A 34 -2.81 3.47 -11.21
CA CYS A 34 -2.66 2.33 -10.30
C CYS A 34 -1.21 2.15 -9.85
N GLU A 35 -0.24 2.27 -10.76
CA GLU A 35 1.18 2.19 -10.43
C GLU A 35 1.62 3.35 -9.54
N THR A 36 1.13 4.56 -9.82
CA THR A 36 1.41 5.74 -9.00
C THR A 36 0.87 5.56 -7.58
N VAL A 37 -0.36 5.07 -7.41
CA VAL A 37 -0.93 4.79 -6.09
C VAL A 37 -0.15 3.68 -5.39
N LYS A 38 0.20 2.59 -6.07
CA LYS A 38 1.05 1.51 -5.50
C LYS A 38 2.40 2.05 -5.04
N SER A 39 3.03 2.93 -5.81
CA SER A 39 4.33 3.53 -5.44
C SER A 39 4.27 4.37 -4.16
N ARG A 40 3.10 4.98 -3.87
CA ARG A 40 2.86 5.73 -2.63
C ARG A 40 2.54 4.84 -1.44
N LEU A 41 2.03 3.63 -1.68
CA LEU A 41 1.71 2.65 -0.63
C LEU A 41 2.94 1.88 -0.15
N VAL A 42 3.99 1.78 -0.98
CA VAL A 42 5.25 1.17 -0.58
C VAL A 42 6.08 2.22 0.13
N ASP A 43 6.30 2.03 1.44
CA ASP A 43 7.29 2.82 2.18
C ASP A 43 8.69 2.36 1.76
N PRO A 44 9.49 3.20 1.05
CA PRO A 44 10.84 2.82 0.61
C PRO A 44 11.80 2.52 1.77
N LYS A 45 11.48 2.98 2.98
CA LYS A 45 12.26 2.76 4.19
C LYS A 45 11.78 1.55 4.99
N PHE A 46 10.65 0.97 4.63
CA PHE A 46 10.13 -0.20 5.31
C PHE A 46 10.96 -1.43 4.98
N THR A 47 11.53 -2.05 6.00
CA THR A 47 12.22 -3.33 5.88
C THR A 47 11.78 -4.23 7.03
N THR A 48 11.29 -5.42 6.67
CA THR A 48 10.79 -6.41 7.63
C THR A 48 11.87 -6.82 8.64
N ARG A 49 13.16 -6.64 8.31
CA ARG A 49 14.28 -6.94 9.22
C ARG A 49 14.37 -6.01 10.43
N HIS A 50 13.82 -4.79 10.37
CA HIS A 50 13.81 -3.85 11.49
C HIS A 50 12.65 -4.08 12.46
N TYR A 51 11.71 -4.96 12.11
CA TYR A 51 10.57 -5.29 12.94
C TYR A 51 10.78 -6.70 13.49
N PRO A 52 10.92 -6.85 14.83
CA PRO A 52 11.01 -8.18 15.43
C PRO A 52 9.73 -8.96 15.13
N ASP A 53 9.84 -10.30 15.19
CA ASP A 53 8.73 -11.20 14.92
C ASP A 53 7.51 -10.82 15.77
N PRO A 54 6.36 -10.46 15.14
CA PRO A 54 5.17 -10.03 15.87
C PRO A 54 4.54 -11.16 16.69
N LEU A 55 4.88 -12.42 16.40
CA LEU A 55 4.37 -13.59 17.11
C LEU A 55 5.20 -13.94 18.34
N LEU A 56 6.41 -13.41 18.46
CA LEU A 56 7.24 -13.63 19.64
C LEU A 56 6.87 -12.62 20.74
N PRO A 57 6.90 -13.04 22.02
CA PRO A 57 6.81 -12.11 23.13
C PRO A 57 7.88 -11.04 22.96
N ARG A 58 7.46 -9.78 22.91
CA ARG A 58 8.40 -8.66 22.90
C ARG A 58 9.25 -8.75 24.17
N ASP A 59 10.58 -8.79 24.02
CA ASP A 59 11.47 -8.92 25.16
C ASP A 59 11.14 -7.85 26.19
N LYS A 60 10.81 -8.32 27.38
CA LYS A 60 10.42 -7.51 28.55
C LYS A 60 11.65 -6.93 29.26
N ASP A 61 12.83 -7.09 28.67
CA ASP A 61 14.07 -6.40 29.01
C ASP A 61 14.03 -4.91 28.64
N THR A 62 12.87 -4.28 28.81
CA THR A 62 12.74 -2.83 28.99
C THR A 62 13.17 -2.45 30.40
N SER A 63 14.27 -3.02 30.92
CA SER A 63 14.77 -2.76 32.28
C SER A 63 15.13 -1.29 32.52
N LYS A 64 15.18 -0.45 31.47
CA LYS A 64 15.04 1.01 31.44
C LYS A 64 15.58 1.50 30.11
N ALA A 65 14.83 1.31 29.03
CA ALA A 65 15.13 2.02 27.79
C ALA A 65 14.47 3.40 27.87
N TYR A 66 14.95 4.24 28.79
CA TYR A 66 14.61 5.65 28.72
C TYR A 66 15.03 6.17 27.34
N PRO A 67 14.19 6.96 26.65
CA PRO A 67 14.61 7.61 25.43
C PRO A 67 15.93 8.36 25.65
N GLN A 68 16.74 8.51 24.61
CA GLN A 68 18.02 9.19 24.72
C GLN A 68 17.86 10.57 25.40
N GLY A 69 18.56 10.78 26.52
CA GLY A 69 18.49 12.01 27.31
C GLY A 69 17.39 12.05 28.39
N VAL A 70 16.54 11.03 28.49
CA VAL A 70 15.56 10.89 29.57
C VAL A 70 16.21 10.15 30.73
N THR A 71 16.05 10.70 31.93
CA THR A 71 16.52 10.09 33.18
C THR A 71 15.33 9.71 34.04
N SER A 72 15.55 8.81 35.01
CA SER A 72 14.51 8.41 35.96
C SER A 72 13.96 9.60 36.76
N GLY A 73 14.78 10.60 37.08
CA GLY A 73 14.32 11.83 37.74
C GLY A 73 13.40 12.68 36.85
N MET A 74 13.63 12.69 35.53
CA MET A 74 12.77 13.37 34.57
C MET A 74 11.39 12.71 34.50
N GLU A 75 11.35 11.37 34.45
CA GLU A 75 10.12 10.58 34.51
C GLU A 75 9.32 10.90 35.78
N GLN A 76 9.97 10.86 36.95
CA GLN A 76 9.31 11.16 38.23
C GLN A 76 8.70 12.57 38.26
N LYS A 77 9.41 13.56 37.70
CA LYS A 77 8.91 14.93 37.60
C LYS A 77 7.63 15.01 36.74
N TRP A 78 7.62 14.34 35.59
CA TRP A 78 6.43 14.33 34.72
C TRP A 78 5.27 13.58 35.35
N LEU A 79 5.52 12.43 35.99
CA LEU A 79 4.49 11.68 36.71
C LEU A 79 3.83 12.55 37.80
N LYS A 80 4.62 13.33 38.53
CA LYS A 80 4.10 14.30 39.50
C LYS A 80 3.20 15.34 38.84
N MET A 81 3.65 15.98 37.77
CA MET A 81 2.85 16.99 37.05
C MET A 81 1.51 16.43 36.53
N ILE A 82 1.53 15.20 36.00
CA ILE A 82 0.32 14.52 35.52
C ILE A 82 -0.64 14.28 36.68
N ASN A 83 -0.15 13.82 37.83
CA ASN A 83 -1.00 13.58 38.99
C ASN A 83 -1.61 14.88 39.54
N ASP A 84 -0.81 15.94 39.62
CA ASP A 84 -1.25 17.25 40.09
C ASP A 84 -2.30 17.87 39.15
N SER A 85 -2.24 17.58 37.85
CA SER A 85 -3.22 18.05 36.85
C SER A 85 -4.57 17.32 36.85
N LYS A 86 -4.70 16.22 37.59
CA LYS A 86 -5.94 15.44 37.71
C LYS A 86 -6.86 15.93 38.84
N GLN A 87 -6.39 16.91 39.62
CA GLN A 87 -7.16 17.62 40.65
C GLN A 87 -7.94 18.77 40.01
#